data_AF-A0A926TX43-F1
#
_entry.id   AF-A0A926TX43-F1
#
_cell.length_a   1.000
_cell.length_b   1.000
_cell.length_c   1.000
_cell.angle_alpha   90.00
_cell.angle_beta   90.00
_cell.angle_gamma   90.00
#
_symmetry.space_group_name_H-M   'P 1'
#
loop_
_entity.id
_entity.type
_entity.pdbx_description
1 polymer ?
#
loop_
_entity_poly.entity_id
_entity_poly.type
_entity_poly.pdbx_seq_one_letter_code
_entity_poly.pdbx_strand_id
1 'polypeptide(L)'
;MVKSGDNQSTQENQQQTPDISELIEVLHGDVTSIDPEGASASIDEWIAAIKSSGAEGYEEISTHLKELKKLLGRKKAKASEIGAVMIQLGEETNKAGDEAERGHKGHLHNLGKALSKIGKSLESMEEGEQESKASSKHADSETDEVEGGPDIAGLIEILHGDVTSIEPEAAIESIDAWQGILKGSKDEGSKAISASLKDLKHQLGLKRGNPEKIAEILTQLGDQTDEAANEAERGTKGQLRDLGKALHKVAKSIEKSSEG
;
A
#
# COMPACT_ATOMS: atom_id res chain seq x y z
N MET A 1 -4.59 9.10 -66.46
CA MET A 1 -3.69 7.99 -66.09
C MET A 1 -2.39 8.65 -65.70
N VAL A 2 -1.92 8.65 -64.45
CA VAL A 2 -1.77 7.54 -63.51
C VAL A 2 -2.02 8.04 -62.08
N LYS A 3 -2.66 7.20 -61.26
CA LYS A 3 -2.90 7.39 -59.82
C LYS A 3 -1.59 7.29 -59.04
N SER A 4 -1.42 8.13 -58.02
CA SER A 4 -0.53 7.93 -56.86
C SER A 4 -0.89 9.04 -55.88
N GLY A 5 -1.29 8.82 -54.63
CA GLY A 5 -1.28 7.66 -53.78
C GLY A 5 -1.31 8.25 -52.37
N ASP A 6 -2.30 7.83 -51.59
CA ASP A 6 -2.44 8.09 -50.16
C ASP A 6 -1.08 8.10 -49.46
N ASN A 7 -0.80 9.18 -48.73
CA ASN A 7 0.22 9.16 -47.68
C ASN A 7 -0.47 9.51 -46.37
N GLN A 8 -1.24 8.54 -45.86
CA GLN A 8 -1.56 8.43 -44.45
C GLN A 8 -0.23 8.50 -43.69
N SER A 9 0.04 9.65 -43.07
CA SER A 9 1.13 9.75 -42.13
C SER A 9 0.77 8.90 -40.92
N THR A 10 1.53 7.81 -40.79
CA THR A 10 1.61 6.88 -39.68
C THR A 10 1.67 7.65 -38.36
N GLN A 11 0.52 7.82 -37.71
CA GLN A 11 0.47 8.23 -36.32
C GLN A 11 0.79 6.98 -35.49
N GLU A 12 2.08 6.87 -35.18
CA GLU A 12 2.63 6.25 -33.99
C GLU A 12 1.68 5.33 -33.23
N ASN A 13 1.65 4.06 -33.64
CA ASN A 13 1.26 2.93 -32.79
C ASN A 13 2.32 2.77 -31.69
N GLN A 14 2.42 3.77 -30.79
CA GLN A 14 3.04 3.58 -29.49
C GLN A 14 2.15 2.59 -28.79
N GLN A 15 2.62 1.34 -28.69
CA GLN A 15 2.00 0.30 -27.89
C GLN A 15 1.80 0.90 -26.51
N GLN A 16 0.56 1.28 -26.19
CA GLN A 16 0.18 1.82 -24.90
C GLN A 16 0.34 0.68 -23.91
N THR A 17 1.53 0.56 -23.32
CA THR A 17 1.67 -0.17 -22.07
C THR A 17 0.73 0.53 -21.10
N PRO A 18 -0.23 -0.18 -20.48
CA PRO A 18 -1.10 0.42 -19.49
C PRO A 18 -0.20 1.07 -18.43
N ASP A 19 -0.49 2.33 -18.09
CA ASP A 19 0.33 3.05 -17.14
C ASP A 19 0.19 2.35 -15.79
N ILE A 20 1.25 1.65 -15.40
CA ILE A 20 1.30 0.91 -14.14
C ILE A 20 1.06 1.87 -12.97
N SER A 21 1.43 3.15 -13.12
CA SER A 21 1.25 4.20 -12.11
C SER A 21 -0.23 4.55 -11.92
N GLU A 22 -0.97 4.71 -13.01
CA GLU A 22 -2.42 4.98 -12.97
C GLU A 22 -3.17 3.80 -12.34
N LEU A 23 -2.75 2.56 -12.63
CA LEU A 23 -3.34 1.40 -11.96
C LEU A 23 -3.02 1.37 -10.46
N ILE A 24 -1.78 1.68 -10.07
CA ILE A 24 -1.40 1.74 -8.65
C ILE A 24 -2.28 2.77 -7.92
N GLU A 25 -2.57 3.93 -8.52
CA GLU A 25 -3.48 4.92 -7.95
C GLU A 25 -4.90 4.37 -7.77
N VAL A 26 -5.44 3.67 -8.78
CA VAL A 26 -6.76 3.03 -8.70
C VAL A 26 -6.79 1.94 -7.61
N LEU A 27 -5.72 1.14 -7.51
CA LEU A 27 -5.57 0.09 -6.50
C LEU A 27 -5.35 0.64 -5.08
N HIS A 28 -4.82 1.85 -4.95
CA HIS A 28 -4.72 2.55 -3.66
C HIS A 28 -6.05 3.18 -3.23
N GLY A 29 -6.99 3.38 -4.16
CA GLY A 29 -8.34 3.86 -3.86
C GLY A 29 -9.26 2.81 -3.22
N ASP A 30 -10.53 3.17 -3.04
CA ASP A 30 -11.55 2.23 -2.57
C ASP A 30 -11.89 1.20 -3.65
N VAL A 31 -11.20 0.07 -3.57
CA VAL A 31 -11.39 -1.10 -4.45
C VAL A 31 -12.80 -1.70 -4.40
N THR A 32 -13.59 -1.41 -3.36
CA THR A 32 -15.00 -1.87 -3.30
C THR A 32 -15.94 -1.03 -4.16
N SER A 33 -15.49 0.14 -4.57
CA SER A 33 -16.21 1.07 -5.45
C SER A 33 -15.86 0.89 -6.93
N ILE A 34 -14.96 -0.06 -7.27
CA ILE A 34 -14.58 -0.32 -8.65
C ILE A 34 -15.71 -1.02 -9.40
N ASP A 35 -16.09 -0.44 -10.54
CA ASP A 35 -17.05 -1.04 -11.45
C ASP A 35 -16.52 -2.38 -12.03
N PRO A 36 -17.24 -3.50 -11.88
CA PRO A 36 -16.77 -4.80 -12.34
C PRO A 36 -16.55 -4.90 -13.87
N GLU A 37 -17.30 -4.13 -14.67
CA GLU A 37 -17.13 -4.09 -16.12
C GLU A 37 -15.86 -3.30 -16.49
N GLY A 38 -15.63 -2.14 -15.86
CA GLY A 38 -14.40 -1.35 -15.98
C GLY A 38 -13.14 -2.11 -15.53
N ALA A 39 -13.21 -2.82 -14.40
CA ALA A 39 -12.13 -3.70 -13.95
C ALA A 39 -11.84 -4.82 -14.96
N SER A 40 -12.88 -5.42 -15.52
CA SER A 40 -12.74 -6.50 -16.51
C SER A 40 -12.10 -6.02 -17.81
N ALA A 41 -12.43 -4.80 -18.26
CA ALA A 41 -11.81 -4.17 -19.43
C ALA A 41 -10.33 -3.85 -19.18
N SER A 42 -10.01 -3.30 -18.01
CA SER A 42 -8.63 -3.00 -17.61
C SER A 42 -7.76 -4.27 -17.56
N ILE A 43 -8.33 -5.38 -17.06
CA ILE A 43 -7.66 -6.69 -17.06
C ILE A 43 -7.38 -7.19 -18.49
N ASP A 44 -8.30 -6.98 -19.43
CA ASP A 44 -8.09 -7.38 -20.83
C ASP A 44 -6.95 -6.58 -21.49
N GLU A 45 -6.89 -5.27 -21.24
CA GLU A 45 -5.82 -4.40 -21.71
C GLU A 45 -4.47 -4.83 -21.16
N TRP A 46 -4.43 -5.22 -19.89
CA TRP A 46 -3.25 -5.77 -19.23
C TRP A 46 -2.77 -7.08 -19.85
N ILE A 47 -3.68 -8.03 -20.04
CA ILE A 47 -3.36 -9.30 -20.69
C ILE A 47 -2.82 -9.04 -22.11
N ALA A 48 -3.39 -8.07 -22.84
CA ALA A 48 -2.95 -7.72 -24.18
C ALA A 48 -1.55 -7.08 -24.19
N ALA A 49 -1.29 -6.16 -23.26
CA ALA A 49 0.01 -5.49 -23.13
C ALA A 49 1.12 -6.46 -22.73
N ILE A 50 0.85 -7.34 -21.76
CA ILE A 50 1.76 -8.40 -21.33
C ILE A 50 2.12 -9.32 -22.50
N LYS A 51 1.12 -9.81 -23.24
CA LYS A 51 1.37 -10.65 -24.43
C LYS A 51 2.18 -9.95 -25.51
N SER A 52 2.00 -8.64 -25.65
CA SER A 52 2.70 -7.83 -26.64
C SER A 52 4.15 -7.52 -26.23
N SER A 53 4.47 -7.59 -24.94
CA SER A 53 5.83 -7.35 -24.42
C SER A 53 6.82 -8.46 -24.79
N GLY A 54 6.33 -9.66 -25.11
CA GLY A 54 7.18 -10.81 -25.45
C GLY A 54 8.06 -11.31 -24.31
N ALA A 55 7.81 -10.85 -23.08
CA ALA A 55 8.61 -11.21 -21.93
C ALA A 55 8.27 -12.63 -21.44
N GLU A 56 9.30 -13.44 -21.22
CA GLU A 56 9.19 -14.77 -20.62
C GLU A 56 8.81 -14.62 -19.13
N GLY A 57 8.03 -15.55 -18.57
CA GLY A 57 7.61 -15.52 -17.15
C GLY A 57 6.28 -14.81 -16.85
N TYR A 58 5.54 -14.35 -17.88
CA TYR A 58 4.25 -13.67 -17.69
C TYR A 58 3.02 -14.56 -17.95
N GLU A 59 3.22 -15.84 -18.24
CA GLU A 59 2.12 -16.79 -18.47
C GLU A 59 1.33 -17.07 -17.19
N GLU A 60 2.00 -17.16 -16.03
CA GLU A 60 1.34 -17.24 -14.73
C GLU A 60 0.49 -15.98 -14.46
N ILE A 61 1.06 -14.79 -14.66
CA ILE A 61 0.35 -13.50 -14.47
C ILE A 61 -0.91 -13.42 -15.37
N SER A 62 -0.77 -13.77 -16.65
CA SER A 62 -1.88 -13.82 -17.61
C SER A 62 -2.95 -14.85 -17.21
N THR A 63 -2.56 -15.96 -16.57
CA THR A 63 -3.48 -16.97 -16.07
C THR A 63 -4.30 -16.44 -14.89
N HIS A 64 -3.63 -15.86 -13.89
CA HIS A 64 -4.29 -15.28 -12.72
C HIS A 64 -5.17 -14.08 -13.07
N LEU A 65 -4.77 -13.24 -14.04
CA LEU A 65 -5.61 -12.15 -14.56
C LEU A 65 -6.92 -12.67 -15.18
N LYS A 66 -6.87 -13.76 -15.97
CA LYS A 66 -8.08 -14.37 -16.54
C LYS A 66 -8.97 -14.96 -15.44
N GLU A 67 -8.37 -15.53 -14.40
CA GLU A 67 -9.11 -16.05 -13.25
C GLU A 67 -9.81 -14.93 -12.47
N LEU A 68 -9.10 -13.83 -12.21
CA LEU A 68 -9.64 -12.64 -11.57
C LEU A 68 -10.83 -12.08 -12.37
N LYS A 69 -10.67 -11.92 -13.68
CA LYS A 69 -11.77 -11.50 -14.58
C LYS A 69 -12.97 -12.43 -14.48
N LYS A 70 -12.74 -13.75 -14.47
CA LYS A 70 -13.81 -14.75 -14.35
C LYS A 70 -14.53 -14.61 -13.01
N LEU A 71 -13.83 -14.30 -11.92
CA LEU A 71 -14.43 -14.07 -10.60
C LEU A 71 -15.25 -12.78 -10.59
N LEU A 72 -14.70 -11.67 -11.09
CA LEU A 72 -15.42 -10.38 -11.17
C LEU A 72 -16.70 -10.47 -12.01
N GLY A 73 -16.71 -11.32 -13.04
CA GLY A 73 -17.91 -11.59 -13.85
C GLY A 73 -18.99 -12.44 -13.16
N ARG A 74 -18.73 -13.02 -11.97
CA ARG A 74 -19.73 -13.79 -11.22
C ARG A 74 -20.59 -12.84 -10.37
N LYS A 75 -21.91 -12.97 -10.48
CA LYS A 75 -22.89 -12.23 -9.66
C LYS A 75 -22.77 -12.44 -8.13
N LYS A 76 -21.99 -13.44 -7.69
CA LYS A 76 -21.80 -13.82 -6.28
C LYS A 76 -20.37 -14.35 -6.03
N ALA A 77 -19.36 -13.73 -6.65
CA ALA A 77 -17.99 -14.04 -6.23
C ALA A 77 -17.80 -13.64 -4.77
N LYS A 78 -17.08 -14.48 -4.02
CA LYS A 78 -16.73 -14.18 -2.64
C LYS A 78 -15.51 -13.25 -2.60
N ALA A 79 -15.47 -12.38 -1.60
CA ALA A 79 -14.35 -11.48 -1.40
C ALA A 79 -13.05 -12.27 -1.16
N SER A 80 -13.10 -13.36 -0.38
CA SER A 80 -11.98 -14.29 -0.19
C SER A 80 -11.48 -14.94 -1.47
N GLU A 81 -12.38 -15.37 -2.37
CA GLU A 81 -11.99 -15.97 -3.65
C GLU A 81 -11.26 -14.94 -4.53
N ILE A 82 -11.75 -13.70 -4.57
CA ILE A 82 -11.10 -12.59 -5.30
C ILE A 82 -9.77 -12.24 -4.63
N GLY A 83 -9.75 -12.19 -3.30
CA GLY A 83 -8.58 -11.84 -2.50
C GLY A 83 -7.42 -12.82 -2.71
N ALA A 84 -7.70 -14.12 -2.64
CA ALA A 84 -6.71 -15.17 -2.89
C ALA A 84 -6.06 -15.04 -4.28
N VAL A 85 -6.86 -14.75 -5.32
CA VAL A 85 -6.33 -14.55 -6.68
C VAL A 85 -5.50 -13.27 -6.77
N MET A 86 -5.89 -12.20 -6.09
CA MET A 86 -5.10 -10.96 -6.04
C MET A 86 -3.77 -11.15 -5.30
N ILE A 87 -3.72 -11.95 -4.23
CA ILE A 87 -2.49 -12.29 -3.52
C ILE A 87 -1.53 -13.03 -4.45
N GLN A 88 -2.02 -14.09 -5.12
CA GLN A 88 -1.22 -14.86 -6.09
C GLN A 88 -0.72 -13.99 -7.23
N LEU A 89 -1.59 -13.12 -7.77
CA LEU A 89 -1.20 -12.19 -8.82
C LEU A 89 -0.11 -11.23 -8.34
N GLY A 90 -0.19 -10.74 -7.10
CA GLY A 90 0.84 -9.90 -6.51
C GLY A 90 2.19 -10.60 -6.34
N GLU A 91 2.18 -11.86 -5.90
CA GLU A 91 3.39 -12.68 -5.78
C GLU A 91 4.06 -12.93 -7.14
N GLU A 92 3.29 -13.33 -8.15
CA GLU A 92 3.81 -13.56 -9.50
C GLU A 92 4.29 -12.25 -10.15
N THR A 93 3.61 -11.13 -9.91
CA THR A 93 4.05 -9.81 -10.37
C THR A 93 5.37 -9.39 -9.71
N ASN A 94 5.57 -9.71 -8.42
CA ASN A 94 6.84 -9.46 -7.73
C ASN A 94 7.98 -10.30 -8.32
N LYS A 95 7.73 -11.59 -8.62
CA LYS A 95 8.70 -12.47 -9.29
C LYS A 95 9.05 -11.95 -10.68
N ALA A 96 8.06 -11.57 -11.48
CA ALA A 96 8.30 -10.96 -12.78
C ALA A 96 9.09 -9.64 -12.66
N GLY A 97 8.86 -8.87 -11.60
CA GLY A 97 9.67 -7.69 -11.27
C GLY A 97 11.14 -8.01 -10.97
N ASP A 98 11.44 -9.20 -10.41
CA ASP A 98 12.81 -9.63 -10.18
C ASP A 98 13.55 -10.01 -11.47
N GLU A 99 12.83 -10.51 -12.46
CA GLU A 99 13.35 -10.91 -13.78
C GLU A 99 13.29 -9.76 -14.81
N ALA A 100 12.54 -8.70 -14.51
CA ALA A 100 12.38 -7.55 -15.39
C ALA A 100 13.64 -6.68 -15.53
N GLU A 101 13.73 -5.98 -16.66
CA GLU A 101 14.79 -5.01 -16.90
C GLU A 101 14.77 -3.87 -15.86
N ARG A 102 15.94 -3.25 -15.63
CA ARG A 102 16.16 -2.25 -14.57
C ARG A 102 15.14 -1.10 -14.53
N GLY A 103 14.51 -0.75 -15.65
CA GLY A 103 13.50 0.32 -15.71
C GLY A 103 12.10 -0.07 -15.23
N HIS A 104 11.77 -1.37 -15.17
CA HIS A 104 10.41 -1.85 -14.87
C HIS A 104 10.29 -2.57 -13.53
N LYS A 105 11.43 -2.99 -12.95
CA LYS A 105 11.50 -3.69 -11.66
C LYS A 105 10.74 -2.99 -10.53
N GLY A 106 10.97 -1.68 -10.34
CA GLY A 106 10.32 -0.92 -9.27
C GLY A 106 8.80 -0.83 -9.41
N HIS A 107 8.32 -0.59 -10.64
CA HIS A 107 6.90 -0.50 -10.93
C HIS A 107 6.19 -1.84 -10.71
N LEU A 108 6.80 -2.95 -11.15
CA LEU A 108 6.26 -4.29 -10.94
C LEU A 108 6.26 -4.70 -9.46
N HIS A 109 7.29 -4.36 -8.70
CA HIS A 109 7.30 -4.60 -7.25
C HIS A 109 6.23 -3.80 -6.52
N ASN A 110 6.04 -2.52 -6.86
CA ASN A 110 5.02 -1.68 -6.23
C ASN A 110 3.61 -2.19 -6.53
N LEU A 111 3.37 -2.56 -7.77
CA LEU A 111 2.14 -3.19 -8.21
C LEU A 111 1.90 -4.53 -7.50
N GLY A 112 2.91 -5.40 -7.43
CA GLY A 112 2.81 -6.69 -6.77
C GLY A 112 2.44 -6.54 -5.29
N LYS A 113 3.06 -5.59 -4.59
CA LYS A 113 2.70 -5.22 -3.22
C LYS A 113 1.26 -4.71 -3.10
N ALA A 114 0.82 -3.82 -3.99
CA ALA A 114 -0.54 -3.28 -3.98
C ALA A 114 -1.59 -4.39 -4.15
N LEU A 115 -1.38 -5.30 -5.10
CA LEU A 115 -2.24 -6.45 -5.35
C LEU A 115 -2.33 -7.39 -4.13
N SER A 116 -1.18 -7.75 -3.54
CA SER A 116 -1.18 -8.58 -2.34
C SER A 116 -1.85 -7.90 -1.14
N LYS A 117 -1.68 -6.58 -0.99
CA LYS A 117 -2.31 -5.80 0.09
C LYS A 117 -3.83 -5.79 -0.04
N ILE A 118 -4.35 -5.51 -1.23
CA ILE A 118 -5.79 -5.55 -1.49
C ILE A 118 -6.32 -6.97 -1.26
N GLY A 119 -5.62 -7.98 -1.77
CA GLY A 119 -6.06 -9.36 -1.65
C GLY A 119 -6.23 -9.79 -0.19
N LYS A 120 -5.27 -9.45 0.68
CA LYS A 120 -5.37 -9.65 2.13
C LYS A 120 -6.52 -8.88 2.77
N SER A 121 -6.74 -7.63 2.34
CA SER A 121 -7.87 -6.84 2.81
C SER A 121 -9.20 -7.53 2.49
N LEU A 122 -9.37 -8.02 1.27
CA LEU A 122 -10.59 -8.71 0.83
C LEU A 122 -10.83 -10.02 1.59
N GLU A 123 -9.78 -10.78 1.92
CA GLU A 123 -9.90 -11.95 2.80
C GLU A 123 -10.37 -11.55 4.22
N SER A 124 -9.75 -10.51 4.80
CA SER A 124 -10.09 -10.04 6.16
C SER A 124 -11.50 -9.44 6.28
N MET A 125 -12.05 -8.90 5.18
CA MET A 125 -13.41 -8.37 5.15
C MET A 125 -14.48 -9.46 5.30
N GLU A 126 -14.20 -10.69 4.82
CA GLU A 126 -15.14 -11.81 4.95
C GLU A 126 -15.11 -12.42 6.37
N GLU A 127 -13.97 -12.34 7.07
CA GLU A 127 -13.82 -12.77 8.47
C GLU A 127 -14.55 -11.81 9.44
N GLY A 128 -14.49 -10.50 9.18
CA GLY A 128 -15.19 -9.49 9.99
C GLY A 128 -16.72 -9.51 9.88
N GLU A 129 -17.28 -9.98 8.76
CA GLU A 129 -18.75 -10.10 8.60
C GLU A 129 -19.34 -11.35 9.28
N GLN A 130 -18.55 -12.41 9.52
CA GLN A 130 -19.03 -13.60 10.24
C GLN A 130 -19.06 -13.44 11.77
N GLU A 131 -18.25 -12.56 12.36
CA GLU A 131 -18.26 -12.30 13.82
C GLU A 131 -19.48 -11.50 14.32
N SER A 132 -20.24 -10.84 13.44
CA SER A 132 -21.40 -10.04 13.87
C SER A 132 -22.68 -10.85 14.16
N LYS A 133 -22.68 -12.18 13.92
CA LYS A 133 -23.85 -13.05 14.15
C LYS A 133 -23.65 -14.26 15.05
N ALA A 134 -22.44 -14.55 15.51
CA ALA A 134 -22.21 -15.69 16.38
C ALA A 134 -21.33 -15.31 17.58
N SER A 135 -21.86 -15.55 18.77
CA SER A 135 -21.11 -15.70 20.03
C SER A 135 -20.78 -14.39 20.78
N SER A 136 -21.65 -13.85 21.64
CA SER A 136 -21.92 -14.38 22.99
C SER A 136 -21.21 -15.69 23.31
N LYS A 137 -20.17 -15.59 24.15
CA LYS A 137 -19.62 -16.66 24.99
C LYS A 137 -18.48 -17.46 24.35
N HIS A 138 -17.24 -17.05 24.58
CA HIS A 138 -16.34 -17.70 25.54
C HIS A 138 -15.00 -16.98 25.55
N ALA A 139 -14.58 -16.56 26.73
CA ALA A 139 -13.17 -16.43 27.04
C ALA A 139 -12.53 -17.82 27.03
N ASP A 140 -11.40 -17.99 26.35
CA ASP A 140 -10.12 -18.46 26.91
C ASP A 140 -9.16 -18.83 25.76
N SER A 141 -7.88 -18.55 25.98
CA SER A 141 -6.71 -19.19 25.38
C SER A 141 -6.19 -18.78 23.99
N GLU A 142 -4.85 -18.69 24.00
CA GLU A 142 -3.88 -18.88 22.93
C GLU A 142 -3.64 -17.74 21.92
N THR A 143 -2.56 -17.02 22.24
CA THR A 143 -1.64 -16.35 21.31
C THR A 143 -1.36 -17.22 20.08
N ASP A 144 -2.06 -16.90 18.99
CA ASP A 144 -1.59 -17.15 17.64
C ASP A 144 -0.91 -15.86 17.16
N GLU A 145 0.36 -15.96 16.82
CA GLU A 145 1.16 -14.85 16.30
C GLU A 145 0.59 -14.47 14.92
N VAL A 146 -0.30 -13.49 14.91
CA VAL A 146 -0.80 -12.88 13.68
C VAL A 146 0.41 -12.30 12.94
N GLU A 147 0.82 -12.94 11.84
CA GLU A 147 1.76 -12.44 10.82
C GLU A 147 1.17 -11.21 10.08
N GLY A 148 0.85 -10.18 10.85
CA GLY A 148 0.36 -8.87 10.43
C GLY A 148 1.10 -7.79 11.22
N GLY A 149 2.40 -7.99 11.45
CA GLY A 149 3.24 -6.99 12.07
C GLY A 149 3.17 -5.66 11.30
N PRO A 150 3.33 -4.52 11.98
CA PRO A 150 3.33 -3.21 11.33
C PRO A 150 4.33 -3.21 10.16
N ASP A 151 3.91 -2.73 8.98
CA ASP A 151 4.82 -2.47 7.86
C ASP A 151 5.68 -1.24 8.17
N ILE A 152 6.56 -1.40 9.15
CA ILE A 152 7.51 -0.38 9.58
C ILE A 152 8.46 -0.06 8.41
N ALA A 153 8.75 -1.04 7.56
CA ALA A 153 9.61 -0.87 6.39
C ALA A 153 8.98 0.09 5.36
N GLY A 154 7.70 -0.11 5.02
CA GLY A 154 6.96 0.77 4.12
C GLY A 154 6.86 2.19 4.66
N LEU A 155 6.63 2.37 5.97
CA LEU A 155 6.63 3.71 6.55
C LEU A 155 8.00 4.37 6.54
N ILE A 156 9.07 3.62 6.84
CA ILE A 156 10.44 4.14 6.74
C ILE A 156 10.72 4.62 5.31
N GLU A 157 10.28 3.87 4.31
CA GLU A 157 10.44 4.23 2.90
C GLU A 157 9.71 5.55 2.57
N ILE A 158 8.48 5.71 3.04
CA ILE A 158 7.69 6.95 2.89
C ILE A 158 8.38 8.13 3.60
N LEU A 159 8.81 7.96 4.85
CA LEU A 159 9.48 9.00 5.64
C LEU A 159 10.89 9.33 5.14
N HIS A 160 11.52 8.43 4.39
CA HIS A 160 12.78 8.68 3.70
C HIS A 160 12.60 9.43 2.37
N GLY A 161 11.40 9.42 1.79
CA GLY A 161 11.03 10.18 0.61
C GLY A 161 10.95 11.69 0.85
N ASP A 162 10.47 12.43 -0.16
CA ASP A 162 10.21 13.85 0.00
C ASP A 162 8.93 14.08 0.80
N VAL A 163 9.12 14.23 2.11
CA VAL A 163 8.06 14.45 3.09
C VAL A 163 7.28 15.74 2.86
N THR A 164 7.83 16.70 2.10
CA THR A 164 7.11 17.92 1.74
C THR A 164 6.06 17.68 0.65
N SER A 165 6.11 16.52 -0.01
CA SER A 165 5.16 16.09 -1.03
C SER A 165 4.08 15.12 -0.50
N ILE A 166 4.09 14.80 0.80
CA ILE A 166 3.07 13.93 1.38
C ILE A 166 1.79 14.72 1.61
N GLU A 167 0.69 14.27 1.01
CA GLU A 167 -0.62 14.85 1.24
C GLU A 167 -1.06 14.65 2.71
N PRO A 168 -1.63 15.68 3.37
CA PRO A 168 -2.07 15.59 4.77
C PRO A 168 -3.03 14.42 5.02
N GLU A 169 -3.90 14.10 4.07
CA GLU A 169 -4.86 13.01 4.11
C GLU A 169 -4.16 11.65 4.17
N ALA A 170 -3.20 11.41 3.28
CA ALA A 170 -2.40 10.17 3.26
C ALA A 170 -1.56 9.99 4.55
N ALA A 171 -1.05 11.10 5.09
CA ALA A 171 -0.36 11.09 6.38
C ALA A 171 -1.31 10.74 7.53
N ILE A 172 -2.54 11.27 7.54
CA ILE A 172 -3.56 10.98 8.54
C ILE A 172 -3.99 9.51 8.50
N GLU A 173 -4.22 8.94 7.32
CA GLU A 173 -4.56 7.52 7.17
C GLU A 173 -3.44 6.60 7.68
N SER A 174 -2.19 6.95 7.37
CA SER A 174 -1.01 6.22 7.87
C SER A 174 -0.94 6.25 9.40
N ILE A 175 -1.25 7.40 10.01
CA ILE A 175 -1.32 7.55 11.47
C ILE A 175 -2.45 6.71 12.07
N ASP A 176 -3.62 6.65 11.44
CA ASP A 176 -4.76 5.86 11.92
C ASP A 176 -4.46 4.36 11.91
N ALA A 177 -3.81 3.87 10.85
CA ALA A 177 -3.36 2.49 10.78
C ALA A 177 -2.41 2.14 11.94
N TRP A 178 -1.47 3.04 12.22
CA TRP A 178 -0.55 2.89 13.35
C TRP A 178 -1.22 2.91 14.72
N GLN A 179 -2.17 3.82 14.92
CA GLN A 179 -2.95 3.85 16.17
C GLN A 179 -3.79 2.58 16.35
N GLY A 180 -4.31 2.01 15.26
CA GLY A 180 -5.02 0.72 15.28
C GLY A 180 -4.14 -0.41 15.82
N ILE A 181 -2.88 -0.47 15.37
CA ILE A 181 -1.90 -1.47 15.80
C ILE A 181 -1.54 -1.29 17.28
N LEU A 182 -1.35 -0.04 17.72
CA LEU A 182 -0.98 0.25 19.12
C LEU A 182 -2.13 0.05 20.12
N LYS A 183 -3.39 0.02 19.66
CA LYS A 183 -4.58 -0.04 20.53
C LYS A 183 -4.68 -1.32 21.36
N GLY A 184 -3.99 -2.39 20.96
CA GLY A 184 -3.91 -3.66 21.70
C GLY A 184 -2.81 -3.70 22.77
N SER A 185 -1.88 -2.75 22.77
CA SER A 185 -0.72 -2.79 23.65
C SER A 185 -1.02 -2.26 25.05
N LYS A 186 -0.60 -2.99 26.08
CA LYS A 186 -0.67 -2.55 27.48
C LYS A 186 0.59 -1.79 27.91
N ASP A 187 1.60 -1.77 27.07
CA ASP A 187 2.89 -1.14 27.31
C ASP A 187 2.75 0.40 27.36
N GLU A 188 3.46 1.02 28.30
CA GLU A 188 3.42 2.47 28.52
C GLU A 188 4.10 3.23 27.37
N GLY A 189 5.14 2.65 26.75
CA GLY A 189 5.76 3.21 25.55
C GLY A 189 4.79 3.28 24.38
N SER A 190 4.01 2.23 24.17
CA SER A 190 2.97 2.15 23.14
C SER A 190 1.85 3.18 23.34
N LYS A 191 1.46 3.44 24.60
CA LYS A 191 0.49 4.50 24.94
C LYS A 191 1.05 5.89 24.67
N ALA A 192 2.32 6.12 25.01
CA ALA A 192 3.00 7.38 24.79
C ALA A 192 3.09 7.71 23.28
N ILE A 193 3.47 6.73 22.46
CA ILE A 193 3.48 6.84 20.99
C ILE A 193 2.06 7.11 20.46
N SER A 194 1.06 6.37 20.92
CA SER A 194 -0.34 6.55 20.50
C SER A 194 -0.88 7.95 20.79
N ALA A 195 -0.52 8.53 21.94
CA ALA A 195 -0.87 9.90 22.30
C ALA A 195 -0.22 10.92 21.35
N SER A 196 1.08 10.80 21.10
CA SER A 196 1.80 11.70 20.18
C SER A 196 1.28 11.61 18.75
N LEU A 197 0.89 10.41 18.28
CA LEU A 197 0.24 10.21 16.99
C LEU A 197 -1.11 10.92 16.90
N LYS A 198 -1.88 10.91 17.99
CA LYS A 198 -3.17 11.61 18.05
C LYS A 198 -2.98 13.12 17.92
N ASP A 199 -1.97 13.64 18.58
CA ASP A 199 -1.62 15.06 18.52
C ASP A 199 -1.10 15.44 17.12
N LEU A 200 -0.28 14.58 16.50
CA LEU A 200 0.20 14.77 15.12
C LEU A 200 -0.96 14.82 14.13
N LYS A 201 -1.87 13.83 14.18
CA LYS A 201 -3.08 13.78 13.36
C LYS A 201 -3.93 15.03 13.56
N HIS A 202 -4.09 15.49 14.80
CA HIS A 202 -4.81 16.73 15.07
C HIS A 202 -4.18 17.92 14.37
N GLN A 203 -2.85 18.09 14.45
CA GLN A 203 -2.14 19.19 13.78
C GLN A 203 -2.24 19.13 12.26
N LEU A 204 -2.13 17.94 11.66
CA LEU A 204 -2.26 17.74 10.21
C LEU A 204 -3.69 18.03 9.72
N GLY A 205 -4.71 17.74 10.54
CA GLY A 205 -6.11 18.05 10.23
C GLY A 205 -6.49 19.53 10.34
N LEU A 206 -5.59 20.39 10.84
CA LEU A 206 -5.84 21.83 10.88
C LEU A 206 -5.61 22.46 9.50
N LYS A 207 -6.57 23.26 9.02
CA LYS A 207 -6.49 24.00 7.73
C LYS A 207 -5.24 24.89 7.59
N ARG A 208 -4.59 25.22 8.71
CA ARG A 208 -3.26 25.83 8.80
C ARG A 208 -2.54 25.13 9.94
N GLY A 209 -2.00 23.94 9.66
CA GLY A 209 -1.11 23.24 10.59
C GLY A 209 0.04 24.16 11.02
N ASN A 210 0.47 24.04 12.27
CA ASN A 210 1.65 24.75 12.74
C ASN A 210 2.90 23.89 12.46
N PRO A 211 3.77 24.28 11.51
CA PRO A 211 4.95 23.49 11.15
C PRO A 211 5.91 23.28 12.33
N GLU A 212 6.08 24.27 13.21
CA GLU A 212 6.90 24.15 14.42
C GLU A 212 6.31 23.09 15.35
N LYS A 213 4.98 23.11 15.54
CA LYS A 213 4.30 22.13 16.40
C LYS A 213 4.34 20.73 15.80
N ILE A 214 4.21 20.60 14.48
CA ILE A 214 4.33 19.33 13.77
C ILE A 214 5.76 18.77 13.94
N ALA A 215 6.79 19.59 13.76
CA ALA A 215 8.18 19.18 13.96
C ALA A 215 8.49 18.80 15.41
N GLU A 216 7.96 19.53 16.39
CA GLU A 216 8.06 19.20 17.81
C GLU A 216 7.44 17.83 18.10
N ILE A 217 6.21 17.58 17.62
CA ILE A 217 5.53 16.30 17.81
C ILE A 217 6.29 15.16 17.12
N LEU A 218 6.79 15.36 15.90
CA LEU A 218 7.59 14.36 15.18
C LEU A 218 8.91 14.05 15.91
N THR A 219 9.54 15.05 16.52
CA THR A 219 10.74 14.85 17.35
C THR A 219 10.41 14.00 18.57
N GLN A 220 9.33 14.34 19.28
CA GLN A 220 8.88 13.56 20.44
C GLN A 220 8.50 12.12 20.05
N LEU A 221 7.86 11.94 18.90
CA LEU A 221 7.53 10.61 18.34
C LEU A 221 8.79 9.81 18.02
N GLY A 222 9.82 10.45 17.46
CA GLY A 222 11.13 9.86 17.23
C GLY A 222 11.77 9.35 18.53
N ASP A 223 11.81 10.20 19.57
CA ASP A 223 12.37 9.86 20.88
C ASP A 223 11.63 8.69 21.53
N GLN A 224 10.29 8.72 21.52
CA GLN A 224 9.45 7.65 22.08
C GLN A 224 9.60 6.33 21.29
N THR A 225 9.77 6.41 19.97
CA THR A 225 10.01 5.22 19.14
C THR A 225 11.39 4.63 19.43
N ASP A 226 12.42 5.45 19.62
CA ASP A 226 13.76 5.00 20.02
C ASP A 226 13.78 4.39 21.43
N GLU A 227 12.99 4.95 22.36
CA GLU A 227 12.81 4.40 23.70
C GLU A 227 12.10 3.03 23.65
N ALA A 228 10.99 2.93 22.91
CA ALA A 228 10.30 1.66 22.67
C ALA A 228 11.21 0.63 21.97
N ALA A 229 12.09 1.07 21.05
CA ALA A 229 13.07 0.20 20.42
C ALA A 229 14.09 -0.39 21.42
N ASN A 230 14.35 0.28 22.55
CA ASN A 230 15.26 -0.25 23.56
C ASN A 230 14.64 -1.41 24.33
N GLU A 231 13.32 -1.41 24.49
CA GLU A 231 12.53 -2.42 25.18
C GLU A 231 12.02 -3.53 24.23
N ALA A 232 12.03 -3.27 22.92
CA ALA A 232 11.62 -4.20 21.89
C ALA A 232 12.55 -5.42 21.75
N GLU A 233 11.97 -6.52 21.23
CA GLU A 233 12.69 -7.77 20.98
C GLU A 233 13.77 -7.63 19.89
N ARG A 234 14.71 -8.60 19.86
CA ARG A 234 15.91 -8.58 19.02
C ARG A 234 15.66 -8.46 17.51
N GLY A 235 14.43 -8.70 17.02
CA GLY A 235 14.05 -8.56 15.61
C GLY A 235 13.47 -7.19 15.22
N THR A 236 12.73 -6.53 16.11
CA THR A 236 11.98 -5.29 15.82
C THR A 236 12.73 -4.03 16.23
N LYS A 237 13.71 -4.17 17.13
CA LYS A 237 14.57 -3.07 17.59
C LYS A 237 15.26 -2.28 16.48
N GLY A 238 15.75 -2.95 15.44
CA GLY A 238 16.44 -2.29 14.32
C GLY A 238 15.48 -1.39 13.54
N GLN A 239 14.31 -1.93 13.20
CA GLN A 239 13.27 -1.23 12.45
C GLN A 239 12.73 -0.03 13.23
N LEU A 240 12.46 -0.19 14.53
CA LEU A 240 12.00 0.91 15.38
C LEU A 240 13.04 2.04 15.50
N ARG A 241 14.34 1.70 15.58
CA ARG A 241 15.40 2.73 15.59
C ARG A 241 15.53 3.48 14.26
N ASP A 242 15.38 2.78 13.15
CA ASP A 242 15.48 3.42 11.84
C ASP A 242 14.27 4.33 11.57
N LEU A 243 13.11 3.91 12.06
CA LEU A 243 11.90 4.70 12.10
C LEU A 243 12.03 5.95 13.00
N GLY A 244 12.58 5.81 14.21
CA GLY A 244 12.87 6.94 15.09
C GLY A 244 13.76 7.99 14.42
N LYS A 245 14.85 7.55 13.77
CA LYS A 245 15.72 8.43 12.97
C LYS A 245 14.99 9.09 11.80
N ALA A 246 14.12 8.35 11.12
CA ALA A 246 13.35 8.89 10.00
C ALA A 246 12.44 10.03 10.50
N LEU A 247 11.71 9.83 11.60
CA LEU A 247 10.86 10.85 12.24
C LEU A 247 11.66 12.12 12.60
N HIS A 248 12.84 11.98 13.21
CA HIS A 248 13.70 13.13 13.50
C HIS A 248 14.20 13.85 12.24
N LYS A 249 14.48 13.11 11.16
CA LYS A 249 14.91 13.69 9.89
C LYS A 249 13.79 14.51 9.26
N VAL A 250 12.54 14.02 9.31
CA VAL A 250 11.37 14.75 8.85
C VAL A 250 11.19 16.03 9.67
N ALA A 251 11.21 15.92 11.01
CA ALA A 251 11.08 17.07 11.91
C ALA A 251 12.06 18.20 11.56
N LYS A 252 13.35 17.87 11.44
CA LYS A 252 14.40 18.84 11.05
C LYS A 252 14.18 19.46 9.66
N SER A 253 13.61 18.69 8.73
CA SER A 253 13.35 19.18 7.38
C SER A 253 12.20 20.18 7.38
N ILE A 254 11.17 19.97 8.22
CA ILE A 254 10.05 20.89 8.41
C ILE A 254 10.54 22.20 9.07
N GLU A 255 11.32 22.11 10.16
CA GLU A 255 11.89 23.28 10.84
C GLU A 255 12.70 24.14 9.87
N LYS A 256 13.61 23.51 9.11
CA LYS A 256 14.44 24.20 8.13
C LYS A 256 13.63 24.85 7.01
N SER A 257 12.49 24.26 6.64
CA SER A 257 11.60 24.81 5.61
C SER A 257 10.71 25.93 6.15
N SER A 258 10.49 26.02 7.46
CA SER A 258 9.76 27.12 8.10
C SER A 258 10.60 28.36 8.43
N GLU A 259 11.93 28.23 8.46
CA GLU A 259 12.86 29.34 8.71
C GLU A 259 13.26 30.14 7.45
N GLY A 260 12.90 29.64 6.25
CA GLY A 260 13.23 30.24 4.95
C GLY A 260 12.07 31.02 4.33
#